data_AF-A0A2R6F8C1-F1
#
_entry.id   AF-A0A2R6F8C1-F1
#
_cell.length_a   1.000
_cell.length_b   1.000
_cell.length_c   1.000
_cell.angle_alpha   90.00
_cell.angle_beta   90.00
_cell.angle_gamma   90.00
#
_symmetry.space_group_name_H-M   'P 1'
#
loop_
_entity.id
_entity.type
_entity.pdbx_description
1 polymer ?
#
loop_
_entity_poly.entity_id
_entity_poly.type
_entity_poly.pdbx_seq_one_letter_code
_entity_poly.pdbx_strand_id
1 'polypeptide(L)'
;MSKGILGTIGLALTLVFAIPVALLGLQFLALDGRPLVGVAFLAIAVLMVGIEEYLTTPTDLPGLVLGKTIGTVVEDPTEESETGDREENEETG
;
A
#
# COMPACT_ATOMS: atom_id res chain seq x y z
N MET A 1 -3.67 8.19 -14.31
CA MET A 1 -2.26 8.12 -14.72
C MET A 1 -2.19 7.38 -16.05
N SER A 2 -1.47 7.87 -17.05
CA SER A 2 -1.09 7.04 -18.20
C SER A 2 -0.31 5.85 -17.63
N LYS A 3 -0.88 4.64 -17.65
CA LYS A 3 -0.18 3.41 -17.27
C LYS A 3 1.10 3.38 -18.10
N GLY A 4 2.23 3.68 -17.47
CA GLY A 4 3.53 3.61 -18.13
C GLY A 4 3.76 2.17 -18.61
N ILE A 5 4.70 1.98 -19.53
CA ILE A 5 5.02 0.66 -20.12
C ILE A 5 5.22 -0.41 -19.02
N LEU A 6 5.81 -0.02 -17.89
CA LEU A 6 6.00 -0.88 -16.74
C LEU A 6 4.68 -1.36 -16.10
N GLY A 7 3.68 -0.49 -15.99
CA GLY A 7 2.36 -0.85 -15.48
C GLY A 7 1.60 -1.78 -16.43
N THR A 8 1.76 -1.61 -17.73
CA THR A 8 1.18 -2.55 -18.71
C THR A 8 1.86 -3.91 -18.70
N ILE A 9 3.17 -3.96 -18.48
CA ILE A 9 3.91 -5.22 -18.34
C ILE A 9 3.51 -5.94 -17.05
N GLY A 10 3.39 -5.21 -15.93
CA GLY A 10 2.89 -5.78 -14.66
C GLY A 10 1.50 -6.40 -14.81
N LEU A 11 0.57 -5.67 -15.43
CA LEU A 11 -0.76 -6.18 -15.72
C LEU A 11 -0.73 -7.41 -16.64
N ALA A 12 0.08 -7.37 -17.70
CA ALA A 12 0.24 -8.50 -18.62
C ALA A 12 0.75 -9.76 -17.90
N LEU A 13 1.72 -9.62 -16.99
CA LEU A 13 2.21 -10.71 -16.16
C LEU A 13 1.11 -11.28 -15.25
N THR A 14 0.33 -10.42 -14.59
CA THR A 14 -0.82 -10.85 -13.78
C THR A 14 -1.84 -11.61 -14.62
N LEU A 15 -2.13 -11.14 -15.84
CA LEU A 15 -3.08 -11.79 -16.75
C LEU A 15 -2.67 -13.21 -17.15
N VAL A 16 -1.37 -13.48 -17.28
CA VAL A 16 -0.87 -14.85 -17.55
C VAL A 16 -1.38 -15.85 -16.50
N PHE A 17 -1.54 -15.42 -15.25
CA PHE A 17 -2.10 -16.24 -14.18
C PHE A 17 -3.62 -16.08 -14.01
N ALA A 18 -4.16 -14.88 -14.21
CA ALA A 18 -5.59 -14.63 -14.02
C ALA A 18 -6.45 -15.31 -15.09
N ILE A 19 -5.98 -15.39 -16.34
CA ILE A 19 -6.70 -16.05 -17.44
C ILE A 19 -6.98 -17.53 -17.14
N PRO A 20 -5.99 -18.39 -16.81
CA PRO A 20 -6.27 -19.79 -16.52
C PRO A 20 -7.19 -19.96 -15.30
N VAL A 21 -7.09 -19.09 -14.30
CA VAL A 21 -8.01 -19.09 -13.14
C VAL A 21 -9.44 -18.71 -13.54
N ALA A 22 -9.60 -17.71 -14.42
CA ALA A 22 -10.90 -17.31 -14.92
C ALA A 22 -11.54 -18.42 -15.78
N LEU A 23 -10.75 -19.07 -16.63
CA LEU A 23 -11.20 -20.22 -17.43
C LEU A 23 -11.63 -21.39 -16.55
N LEU A 24 -10.88 -21.68 -15.49
CA LEU A 24 -11.26 -22.69 -14.49
C LEU A 24 -12.59 -22.32 -13.81
N GLY A 25 -12.79 -21.05 -13.45
CA GLY A 25 -14.05 -20.57 -12.88
C GLY A 25 -15.23 -20.73 -13.83
N LEU A 26 -15.04 -20.38 -15.11
CA LEU A 26 -16.06 -20.58 -16.15
C LEU A 26 -16.38 -22.07 -16.35
N GLN A 27 -15.38 -22.96 -16.31
CA GLN A 27 -15.60 -24.40 -16.38
C GLN A 27 -16.51 -24.88 -15.26
N PHE A 28 -16.21 -24.52 -14.01
CA PHE A 28 -17.02 -24.94 -12.87
C PHE A 28 -18.43 -24.34 -12.89
N LEU A 29 -18.56 -23.10 -13.37
CA LEU A 29 -19.83 -22.39 -13.44
C LEU A 29 -20.73 -22.92 -14.57
N ALA A 30 -20.18 -23.15 -15.76
CA ALA A 30 -20.94 -23.43 -16.97
C ALA A 30 -21.00 -24.93 -17.34
N LEU A 31 -19.98 -25.72 -16.99
CA LEU A 31 -19.83 -27.11 -17.46
C LEU A 31 -20.03 -28.12 -16.33
N ASP A 32 -19.55 -27.84 -15.11
CA ASP A 32 -19.65 -28.79 -13.99
C ASP A 32 -20.89 -28.62 -13.11
N GLY A 33 -21.72 -27.59 -13.37
CA GLY A 33 -22.94 -27.33 -12.60
C GLY A 33 -22.68 -26.94 -11.13
N ARG A 34 -21.47 -26.44 -10.81
CA ARG A 34 -21.06 -26.01 -9.47
C ARG A 34 -20.90 -24.49 -9.42
N PRO A 35 -22.01 -23.73 -9.39
CA PRO A 35 -21.96 -22.29 -9.58
C PRO A 35 -21.20 -21.57 -8.46
N LEU A 36 -21.33 -22.01 -7.20
CA LEU A 36 -20.60 -21.44 -6.07
C LEU A 36 -19.08 -21.50 -6.26
N VAL A 37 -18.57 -22.64 -6.72
CA VAL A 37 -17.13 -22.85 -6.94
C VAL A 37 -16.65 -22.01 -8.12
N GLY A 38 -17.42 -21.99 -9.22
CA GLY A 38 -17.08 -21.19 -10.39
C GLY A 38 -17.07 -19.68 -10.09
N VAL A 39 -18.06 -19.17 -9.36
CA VAL A 39 -18.10 -17.77 -8.93
C VAL A 39 -16.93 -17.43 -8.02
N ALA A 40 -16.54 -18.33 -7.10
CA ALA A 40 -15.39 -18.10 -6.23
C ALA A 40 -14.09 -17.95 -7.04
N PHE A 41 -13.85 -18.80 -8.03
CA PHE A 41 -12.67 -18.69 -8.90
C PHE A 41 -12.70 -17.44 -9.77
N LEU A 42 -13.86 -17.06 -10.31
CA LEU A 42 -14.01 -15.81 -11.05
C LEU A 42 -13.73 -14.59 -10.15
N ALA A 43 -14.21 -14.60 -8.91
CA ALA A 43 -13.92 -13.54 -7.94
C ALA A 43 -12.42 -13.44 -7.65
N ILE A 44 -11.72 -14.57 -7.50
CA ILE A 44 -10.25 -14.60 -7.34
C ILE A 44 -9.56 -14.02 -8.57
N ALA A 45 -9.96 -14.39 -9.78
CA ALA A 45 -9.38 -13.85 -11.01
C ALA A 45 -9.57 -12.33 -11.13
N VAL A 46 -10.77 -11.84 -10.78
CA VAL A 46 -11.05 -10.40 -10.73
C VAL A 46 -10.20 -9.71 -9.67
N LEU A 47 -10.04 -10.30 -8.48
CA LEU A 47 -9.18 -9.77 -7.42
C LEU A 47 -7.72 -9.69 -7.86
N MET A 48 -7.20 -10.72 -8.53
CA MET A 48 -5.82 -10.71 -9.04
C MET A 48 -5.55 -9.49 -9.93
N VAL A 49 -6.51 -9.12 -10.78
CA VAL A 49 -6.37 -7.98 -11.70
C VAL A 49 -6.78 -6.65 -11.05
N GLY A 50 -7.77 -6.67 -10.15
CA GLY A 50 -8.47 -5.49 -9.63
C GLY A 50 -7.93 -4.93 -8.32
N ILE A 51 -7.07 -5.67 -7.60
CA ILE A 51 -6.44 -5.20 -6.34
C ILE A 51 -5.73 -3.85 -6.53
N GLU A 52 -5.10 -3.62 -7.68
CA GLU A 52 -4.43 -2.36 -7.98
C GLU A 52 -5.40 -1.17 -8.09
N GLU A 53 -6.63 -1.36 -8.55
CA GLU A 53 -7.58 -0.26 -8.77
C GLU A 53 -8.26 0.20 -7.45
N TYR A 54 -8.43 -0.71 -6.48
CA TYR A 54 -9.09 -0.41 -5.20
C TYR A 54 -8.11 0.00 -4.09
N LEU A 55 -6.87 -0.52 -4.08
CA LEU A 55 -5.82 -0.04 -3.16
C LEU A 55 -5.11 1.22 -3.65
N THR A 56 -5.17 1.50 -4.96
CA THR A 56 -4.65 2.74 -5.57
C THR A 56 -5.77 3.72 -5.91
N THR A 57 -6.82 3.74 -5.10
CA THR A 57 -7.58 4.97 -4.90
C THR A 57 -6.81 5.77 -3.84
N PRO A 58 -5.82 6.60 -4.21
CA PRO A 58 -4.98 7.34 -3.26
C PRO A 58 -5.76 8.39 -2.46
N THR A 59 -7.07 8.52 -2.65
CA THR A 59 -7.90 9.41 -1.84
C THR A 59 -7.83 9.04 -0.35
N ASP A 60 -7.61 7.75 -0.01
CA ASP A 60 -7.67 7.28 1.40
C ASP A 60 -6.37 6.67 1.95
N LEU A 61 -5.24 6.85 1.27
CA LEU A 61 -3.93 6.74 1.90
C LEU A 61 -3.29 8.14 1.91
N PRO A 62 -3.79 9.04 2.77
CA PRO A 62 -3.17 10.33 2.94
C PRO A 62 -1.75 10.10 3.44
N GLY A 63 -0.81 10.89 2.91
CA GLY A 63 0.55 11.03 3.43
C GLY A 63 0.65 11.53 4.88
N LEU A 64 -0.35 11.25 5.73
CA LEU A 64 -0.41 11.54 7.15
C LEU A 64 0.34 10.51 8.00
N VAL A 65 0.57 9.29 7.52
CA VAL A 65 1.32 8.27 8.29
C VAL A 65 2.83 8.33 8.05
N LEU A 66 3.30 9.06 7.04
CA LEU A 66 4.74 9.29 6.84
C LEU A 66 5.31 10.36 7.80
N GLY A 67 4.46 11.25 8.32
CA GLY A 67 4.90 12.40 9.11
C GLY A 67 4.73 12.31 10.64
N LYS A 68 4.02 11.30 11.17
CA LYS A 68 3.64 11.30 12.61
C LYS A 68 3.94 10.03 13.41
N THR A 69 4.57 9.02 12.82
CA THR A 69 4.97 7.80 13.57
C THR A 69 6.47 7.54 13.60
N ILE A 70 7.30 8.33 12.91
CA ILE A 70 8.77 8.28 13.10
C ILE A 70 9.21 9.20 14.26
N GLY A 71 8.42 10.22 14.60
CA GLY A 71 8.79 11.23 15.61
C GLY A 71 8.32 10.97 17.04
N THR A 72 7.58 9.90 17.32
CA THR A 72 6.97 9.65 18.66
C THR A 72 7.33 8.26 19.20
N VAL A 73 8.52 7.77 18.87
CA VAL A 73 9.18 6.65 19.57
C VAL A 73 10.59 7.06 20.01
N VAL A 74 10.84 8.36 20.14
CA VAL A 74 11.98 8.93 20.86
C VAL A 74 11.44 10.04 21.76
N GLU A 75 10.52 9.69 22.65
CA GLU A 75 10.22 10.51 23.82
C GLU A 75 10.24 9.59 25.02
N ASP A 76 11.46 9.19 25.40
CA ASP A 76 11.72 8.90 26.81
C ASP A 76 11.87 10.26 27.52
N PRO A 77 10.99 10.55 28.49
CA PRO A 77 10.89 11.83 29.18
C PRO A 77 11.98 11.97 30.26
N THR A 78 12.16 13.20 30.76
CA THR A 78 13.10 13.67 31.81
C THR A 78 14.50 13.99 31.26
N GLU A 79 14.97 15.24 31.25
CA GLU A 79 15.12 16.13 32.39
C GLU A 79 14.79 17.60 32.03
N GLU A 80 14.12 18.26 32.97
CA GLU A 80 13.70 19.65 32.95
C GLU A 80 14.84 20.67 32.86
N SER A 81 14.47 21.78 32.24
CA SER A 81 15.16 23.03 31.99
C SER A 81 15.61 23.81 33.23
N GLU A 82 16.53 24.75 32.94
CA GLU A 82 16.77 26.03 33.62
C GLU A 82 17.67 26.05 34.87
N THR A 83 18.84 26.67 34.75
CA THR A 83 19.05 28.04 35.27
C THR A 83 20.45 28.57 34.90
N GLY A 84 20.49 29.75 34.29
CA GLY A 84 21.47 30.78 34.66
C GLY A 84 22.42 31.27 33.57
N ASP A 85 21.93 32.18 32.74
CA ASP A 85 22.75 33.19 32.07
C ASP A 85 23.75 33.84 33.05
N ARG A 86 25.02 33.92 32.63
CA ARG A 86 25.97 34.98 33.04
C ARG A 86 26.82 35.38 31.85
N GLU A 87 26.48 36.54 31.32
CA GLU A 87 27.33 37.41 30.53
C GLU A 87 28.57 37.84 31.35
N GLU A 88 29.77 37.71 30.78
CA GLU A 88 30.91 38.62 30.95
C GLU A 88 32.00 38.20 29.94
N ASN A 89 32.12 38.84 28.77
CA ASN A 89 32.84 40.08 28.48
C ASN A 89 34.35 39.88 28.20
N GLU A 90 34.77 40.47 27.07
CA GLU A 90 36.10 41.02 26.77
C GLU A 90 37.32 40.10 26.55
N GLU A 91 37.54 39.83 25.26
CA GLU A 91 38.75 40.22 24.50
C GLU A 91 39.82 41.03 25.26
N THR A 92 40.95 40.42 25.66
CA THR A 92 42.33 40.98 25.51
C THR A 92 43.41 40.02 26.04
N GLY A 93 44.53 39.88 25.31
CA GLY A 93 45.80 39.36 25.84
C GLY A 93 46.59 38.51 24.87
#